data_AF-A0AA39VML8-F1
#
_entry.id   AF-A0AA39VML8-F1
#
_cell.length_a   1.000
_cell.length_b   1.000
_cell.length_c   1.000
_cell.angle_alpha   90.00
_cell.angle_beta   90.00
_cell.angle_gamma   90.00
#
_symmetry.space_group_name_H-M   'P 1'
#
loop_
_entity.id
_entity.type
_entity.pdbx_description
1 polymer ?
#
loop_
_entity_poly.entity_id
_entity_poly.type
_entity_poly.pdbx_seq_one_letter_code
_entity_poly.pdbx_strand_id
1 'polypeptide(L)'
;MKTEKLQHMGDKDLERYLHESLQERSYLLVIDDIWKKEAWESIKRAFYAHCNNGSKVIITTHSKEVAENLDEITYDHQLLFLTFDKS
;
A
#
# COMPACT_ATOMS: atom_id res chain seq x y z
N MET A 1 4.40 21.49 9.37
CA MET A 1 3.19 22.08 8.77
C MET A 1 2.28 21.10 8.01
N LYS A 2 2.73 20.37 6.96
CA LYS A 2 1.85 19.37 6.27
C LYS A 2 1.55 18.14 7.13
N THR A 3 2.57 17.56 7.76
CA THR A 3 2.44 16.32 8.56
C THR A 3 1.65 16.53 9.86
N GLU A 4 1.82 17.68 10.52
CA GLU A 4 1.07 18.04 11.73
C GLU A 4 -0.44 18.14 11.49
N LYS A 5 -0.85 18.59 10.30
CA LYS A 5 -2.27 18.64 9.91
C LYS A 5 -2.85 17.24 9.71
N LEU A 6 -2.07 16.32 9.12
CA LEU A 6 -2.49 14.94 8.89
C LEU A 6 -2.68 14.17 10.20
N GLN A 7 -1.86 14.44 11.23
CA GLN A 7 -1.95 13.77 12.54
C GLN A 7 -3.28 14.00 13.28
N HIS A 8 -4.01 15.06 12.93
CA HIS A 8 -5.29 15.41 13.58
C HIS A 8 -6.51 15.03 12.72
N MET A 9 -6.30 14.43 11.55
CA MET A 9 -7.38 14.02 10.65
C MET A 9 -7.90 12.64 11.05
N GLY A 10 -9.22 12.45 10.97
CA GLY A 10 -9.81 11.12 11.10
C GLY A 10 -9.54 10.24 9.89
N ASP A 11 -9.74 8.94 10.02
CA ASP A 11 -9.45 7.95 8.96
C ASP A 11 -10.12 8.29 7.62
N LYS A 12 -11.38 8.73 7.65
CA LYS A 12 -12.13 9.11 6.44
C LYS A 12 -11.53 10.34 5.75
N ASP A 13 -11.04 11.30 6.54
CA ASP A 13 -10.41 12.50 6.00
C ASP A 13 -9.03 12.19 5.42
N LEU A 14 -8.28 11.29 6.06
CA LEU A 14 -7.01 10.78 5.55
C LEU A 14 -7.21 9.98 4.25
N GLU A 15 -8.22 9.13 4.19
CA GLU A 15 -8.61 8.37 2.99
C GLU A 15 -8.92 9.32 1.84
N ARG A 16 -9.78 10.32 2.06
CA ARG A 16 -10.12 11.35 1.07
C ARG A 16 -8.89 12.15 0.64
N TYR A 17 -8.07 12.59 1.58
CA TYR A 17 -6.88 13.37 1.27
C TYR A 17 -5.88 12.58 0.41
N LEU A 18 -5.66 11.31 0.74
CA LEU A 18 -4.79 10.43 -0.03
C LEU A 18 -5.38 10.19 -1.42
N HIS A 19 -6.68 9.95 -1.51
CA HIS A 19 -7.39 9.79 -2.76
C HIS A 19 -7.24 11.01 -3.68
N GLU A 20 -7.57 12.22 -3.20
CA GLU A 20 -7.44 13.48 -3.93
C GLU A 20 -5.97 13.76 -4.33
N SER A 21 -5.01 13.37 -3.49
CA SER A 21 -3.58 13.55 -3.78
C SER A 21 -3.07 12.66 -4.91
N LEU A 22 -3.70 11.50 -5.12
CA LEU A 22 -3.31 10.50 -6.11
C LEU A 22 -4.19 10.53 -7.37
N GLN A 23 -5.36 11.18 -7.29
CA GLN A 23 -6.28 11.35 -8.40
C GLN A 23 -5.57 11.99 -9.61
N GLU A 24 -5.83 11.46 -10.81
CA GLU A 24 -5.30 11.92 -12.10
C GLU A 24 -3.77 11.82 -12.26
N ARG A 25 -3.08 11.16 -11.33
CA ARG A 25 -1.62 10.96 -11.39
C ARG A 25 -1.28 9.49 -11.56
N SER A 26 -0.22 9.20 -12.33
CA SER A 26 0.46 7.91 -12.24
C SER A 26 1.36 7.91 -11.00
N TYR A 27 1.31 6.83 -10.23
CA TYR A 27 2.07 6.73 -8.97
C TYR A 27 2.71 5.36 -8.77
N LEU A 28 3.84 5.36 -8.07
CA LEU A 28 4.43 4.17 -7.45
C LEU A 28 4.46 4.42 -5.94
N LEU A 29 3.61 3.72 -5.20
CA LEU A 29 3.57 3.80 -3.74
C LEU A 29 4.24 2.57 -3.15
N VAL A 30 5.17 2.77 -2.23
CA VAL A 30 5.79 1.69 -1.45
C VAL A 30 5.28 1.82 -0.02
N ILE A 31 4.60 0.78 0.46
CA ILE A 31 4.10 0.71 1.83
C ILE A 31 4.89 -0.37 2.54
N ASP A 32 5.71 0.05 3.49
CA ASP A 32 6.51 -0.86 4.27
C ASP A 32 5.78 -1.37 5.50
N ASP A 33 6.04 -2.62 5.81
CA ASP A 33 5.73 -3.28 7.08
C ASP A 33 4.24 -3.32 7.47
N ILE A 34 3.36 -3.82 6.57
CA ILE A 34 1.93 -4.03 6.89
C ILE A 34 1.73 -5.34 7.65
N TRP A 35 1.33 -5.27 8.93
CA TRP A 35 1.22 -6.46 9.79
C TRP A 35 -0.17 -7.10 9.82
N LYS A 36 -1.22 -6.31 9.56
CA LYS A 36 -2.62 -6.71 9.75
C LYS A 36 -3.42 -6.52 8.47
N LYS A 37 -4.31 -7.47 8.17
CA LYS A 37 -5.19 -7.39 7.00
C LYS A 37 -6.08 -6.15 7.06
N GLU A 38 -6.60 -5.81 8.22
CA GLU A 38 -7.48 -4.66 8.41
C GLU A 38 -6.77 -3.33 8.07
N ALA A 39 -5.46 -3.26 8.29
CA ALA A 39 -4.67 -2.10 7.92
C ALA A 39 -4.61 -1.96 6.38
N TRP A 40 -4.37 -3.05 5.66
CA TRP A 40 -4.44 -3.06 4.20
C TRP A 40 -5.83 -2.72 3.68
N GLU A 41 -6.87 -3.36 4.22
CA GLU A 41 -8.28 -3.09 3.87
C GLU A 41 -8.65 -1.62 4.09
N SER A 42 -8.02 -0.96 5.06
CA SER A 42 -8.22 0.47 5.31
C SER A 42 -7.55 1.35 4.27
N ILE A 43 -6.28 1.06 3.94
CA ILE A 43 -5.48 1.89 3.05
C ILE A 43 -5.95 1.73 1.59
N LYS A 44 -6.27 0.50 1.17
CA LYS A 44 -6.62 0.21 -0.22
C LYS A 44 -7.86 0.96 -0.72
N ARG A 45 -8.77 1.36 0.19
CA ARG A 45 -9.95 2.17 -0.14
C ARG A 45 -9.61 3.50 -0.83
N ALA A 46 -8.44 4.07 -0.55
CA ALA A 46 -7.99 5.30 -1.19
C ALA A 46 -7.63 5.12 -2.68
N PHE A 47 -7.38 3.88 -3.15
CA PHE A 47 -6.80 3.60 -4.47
C PHE A 47 -7.80 3.12 -5.53
N TYR A 48 -9.00 2.67 -5.14
CA TYR A 48 -9.91 1.92 -6.04
C TYR A 48 -10.45 2.67 -7.26
N ALA A 49 -10.26 3.99 -7.37
CA ALA A 49 -10.79 4.71 -8.53
C ALA A 49 -9.93 4.58 -9.79
N HIS A 50 -8.69 4.10 -9.74
CA HIS A 50 -7.72 4.26 -10.83
C HIS A 50 -7.00 2.94 -11.19
N CYS A 51 -7.72 2.04 -11.89
CA CYS A 51 -7.13 0.78 -12.36
C CYS A 51 -6.39 0.87 -13.71
N ASN A 52 -6.31 2.04 -14.38
CA ASN A 52 -5.91 2.10 -15.80
C ASN A 52 -4.74 3.04 -16.19
N ASN A 53 -4.06 3.72 -15.25
CA ASN A 53 -3.01 4.71 -15.59
C ASN A 53 -1.55 4.24 -15.34
N GLY A 54 -1.31 2.93 -15.21
CA GLY A 54 0.03 2.40 -14.94
C GLY A 54 0.52 2.62 -13.50
N SER A 55 -0.38 3.03 -12.60
CA SER A 55 -0.11 3.16 -11.17
C SER A 55 0.14 1.79 -10.52
N LYS A 56 1.07 1.74 -9.56
CA LYS A 56 1.46 0.51 -8.85
C LYS A 56 1.58 0.78 -7.35
N VAL A 57 1.16 -0.19 -6.55
CA VAL A 57 1.38 -0.24 -5.11
C VAL A 57 2.26 -1.44 -4.82
N ILE A 58 3.39 -1.23 -4.16
CA ILE A 58 4.28 -2.26 -3.65
C ILE A 58 4.09 -2.29 -2.14
N ILE A 59 3.85 -3.47 -1.60
CA ILE A 59 3.71 -3.71 -0.17
C ILE A 59 4.84 -4.64 0.23
N THR A 60 5.55 -4.29 1.28
CA THR A 60 6.42 -5.21 2.00
C THR A 60 5.74 -5.60 3.30
N THR A 61 5.66 -6.90 3.56
CA THR A 61 5.02 -7.44 4.75
C THR A 61 5.77 -8.69 5.21
N HIS A 62 5.85 -8.89 6.53
CA HIS A 62 6.29 -10.15 7.09
C HIS A 62 5.13 -11.16 7.24
N SER A 63 3.89 -10.70 7.07
CA SER A 63 2.68 -11.49 7.27
C SER A 63 2.25 -12.12 5.96
N LYS A 64 2.41 -13.45 5.89
CA LYS A 64 1.94 -14.25 4.75
C LYS A 64 0.43 -14.13 4.55
N GLU A 65 -0.33 -14.02 5.65
CA GLU A 65 -1.78 -13.80 5.60
C GLU A 65 -2.13 -12.50 4.87
N VAL A 66 -1.37 -11.42 5.10
CA VAL A 66 -1.57 -10.15 4.40
C VAL A 66 -1.26 -10.30 2.90
N ALA A 67 -0.17 -11.00 2.56
CA ALA A 67 0.24 -11.22 1.17
C ALA A 67 -0.75 -12.05 0.34
N GLU A 68 -1.31 -13.11 0.94
CA GLU A 68 -2.24 -14.03 0.27
C GLU A 68 -3.67 -13.48 0.12
N ASN A 69 -4.02 -12.46 0.90
CA ASN A 69 -5.37 -11.86 0.91
C ASN A 69 -5.46 -10.52 0.17
N LEU A 70 -4.45 -10.18 -0.64
CA LEU A 70 -4.55 -9.03 -1.53
C LEU A 70 -5.51 -9.37 -2.70
N ASP A 71 -6.20 -8.37 -3.26
CA ASP A 71 -7.25 -8.57 -4.27
C ASP A 71 -6.73 -9.30 -5.54
N GLU A 72 -7.63 -9.74 -6.43
CA GLU A 72 -7.40 -10.64 -7.59
C GLU A 72 -6.24 -10.29 -8.56
N ILE A 73 -5.64 -9.09 -8.47
CA ILE A 73 -4.54 -8.61 -9.33
C ILE A 73 -3.30 -8.29 -8.48
N THR A 74 -2.78 -9.28 -7.75
CA THR A 74 -1.54 -9.12 -6.98
C THR A 74 -0.47 -10.11 -7.37
N TYR A 75 0.77 -9.61 -7.43
CA TYR A 75 1.96 -10.43 -7.55
C TYR A 75 2.60 -10.57 -6.16
N ASP A 76 2.48 -11.74 -5.55
CA ASP A 76 3.23 -12.07 -4.35
C ASP A 76 4.68 -12.41 -4.73
N HIS A 77 5.63 -11.77 -4.04
CA HIS A 77 7.05 -12.07 -4.18
C HIS A 77 7.65 -12.41 -2.82
N GLN A 78 7.89 -13.70 -2.61
CA GLN A 78 8.61 -14.17 -1.44
C GLN A 78 10.11 -13.88 -1.59
N LEU A 79 10.64 -13.00 -0.74
CA LEU A 79 12.07 -12.74 -0.67
C LEU A 79 12.82 -14.01 -0.22
N LEU A 80 13.86 -14.35 -0.97
CA LEU A 80 14.74 -15.47 -0.63
C LEU A 80 15.75 -15.06 0.43
N PHE A 81 16.08 -15.99 1.32
CA PHE A 81 17.25 -15.84 2.16
C PHE A 81 18.51 -15.76 1.30
N LEU A 82 19.45 -14.92 1.74
CA LEU A 82 20.77 -14.88 1.12
C LEU A 82 21.42 -16.25 1.26
N THR A 83 21.86 -16.80 0.13
CA THR A 83 22.70 -17.99 0.09
C THR A 83 24.16 -17.57 0.19
N PHE A 84 25.02 -18.46 0.69
CA PHE A 84 26.46 -18.21 0.81
C PHE A 84 27.09 -17.69 -0.49
N ASP A 85 26.69 -18.25 -1.64
CA ASP A 85 27.20 -17.86 -2.97
C ASP A 85 26.73 -16.47 -3.46
N LYS A 86 25.83 -15.81 -2.73
CA LYS A 86 25.25 -14.50 -3.07
C LYS A 86 25.57 -13.40 -2.04
N SER A 87 26.48 -13.68 -1.10
CA SER A 87 26.97 -12.70 -0.11
C SER A 87 28.19 -11.94 -0.60
#